data_AF-F3Y834-F1
#
_entry.id   AF-F3Y834-F1
#
_cell.length_a   1.000
_cell.length_b   1.000
_cell.length_c   1.000
_cell.angle_alpha   90.00
_cell.angle_beta   90.00
_cell.angle_gamma   90.00
#
_symmetry.space_group_name_H-M   'P 1'
#
loop_
_entity.id
_entity.type
_entity.pdbx_description
1 polymer ?
#
loop_
_entity_poly.entity_id
_entity_poly.type
_entity_poly.pdbx_seq_one_letter_code
_entity_poly.pdbx_strand_id
1 'polypeptide(L)'
;MGITKPREIAKDTIKSGIITVILMGIIYTLLACVGTMSIGRFAISSNGGISLTQIATYYLGKGGLILLAIIVILACLKTEIGAITACSETFVQLFPQLSYKFFIIAISIFACLFTNVGLTNIIQFSLPVLMFLYPLTITLQKRSLSNDNAFYFFCSFA
;
A
#
# COMPACT_ATOMS: atom_id res chain seq x y z
N MET A 1 1.69 29.60 5.61
CA MET A 1 0.42 30.00 4.96
C MET A 1 -0.61 28.92 5.29
N GLY A 2 -1.15 28.82 6.51
CA GLY A 2 -2.13 29.74 7.07
C GLY A 2 -3.53 29.09 7.13
N ILE A 3 -3.64 27.86 7.65
CA ILE A 3 -4.92 27.23 7.99
C ILE A 3 -4.90 26.97 9.50
N THR A 4 -5.49 27.89 10.25
CA THR A 4 -5.55 27.88 11.73
C THR A 4 -6.80 27.19 12.27
N LYS A 5 -7.53 26.46 11.42
CA LYS A 5 -8.68 25.64 11.83
C LYS A 5 -8.44 24.20 11.42
N PRO A 6 -8.20 23.31 12.40
CA PRO A 6 -7.85 21.93 12.10
C PRO A 6 -9.04 21.23 11.40
N ARG A 7 -10.28 21.69 11.60
CA ARG A 7 -11.50 21.22 10.90
C ARG A 7 -11.50 21.39 9.37
N GLU A 8 -10.78 22.38 8.82
CA GLU A 8 -10.73 22.58 7.36
C GLU A 8 -9.71 21.63 6.70
N ILE A 9 -8.55 21.41 7.34
CA ILE A 9 -7.54 20.42 6.91
C ILE A 9 -8.18 19.02 6.84
N ALA A 10 -8.97 18.66 7.86
CA ALA A 10 -9.71 17.39 7.88
C ALA A 10 -10.65 17.21 6.68
N LYS A 11 -11.37 18.26 6.27
CA LYS A 11 -12.29 18.20 5.12
C LYS A 11 -11.55 18.08 3.79
N ASP A 12 -10.47 18.84 3.62
CA ASP A 12 -9.68 18.82 2.40
C ASP A 12 -8.99 17.46 2.21
N THR A 13 -8.50 16.85 3.29
CA THR A 13 -7.92 15.51 3.27
C THR A 13 -8.95 14.44 2.91
N ILE A 14 -10.17 14.50 3.47
CA ILE A 14 -11.26 13.58 3.09
C ILE A 14 -11.60 13.74 1.60
N LYS A 15 -11.73 14.98 1.12
CA LYS A 15 -12.06 15.27 -0.28
C LYS A 15 -11.00 14.74 -1.23
N SER A 16 -9.71 14.93 -0.90
CA SER A 16 -8.58 14.38 -1.65
C SER A 16 -8.60 12.85 -1.66
N GLY A 17 -8.81 12.23 -0.49
CA GLY A 17 -8.86 10.77 -0.34
C GLY A 17 -9.96 10.11 -1.18
N ILE A 18 -11.17 10.69 -1.23
CA ILE A 18 -12.27 10.17 -2.04
C ILE A 18 -11.91 10.16 -3.53
N ILE A 19 -11.29 11.23 -4.03
CA ILE A 19 -10.85 11.33 -5.43
C ILE A 19 -9.83 10.22 -5.74
N THR A 20 -8.86 10.00 -4.84
CA THR A 20 -7.86 8.94 -5.00
C THR A 20 -8.48 7.54 -5.01
N VAL A 21 -9.44 7.26 -4.11
CA VAL A 21 -10.12 5.95 -4.04
C VAL A 21 -10.89 5.65 -5.33
N ILE A 22 -11.61 6.64 -5.87
CA ILE A 22 -12.34 6.49 -7.14
C ILE A 22 -11.37 6.18 -8.28
N LEU A 23 -10.30 6.95 -8.41
CA LEU A 23 -9.31 6.77 -9.48
C LEU A 23 -8.60 5.41 -9.38
N MET A 24 -8.22 4.99 -8.17
CA MET A 24 -7.64 3.67 -7.93
C MET A 24 -8.62 2.53 -8.27
N GLY A 25 -9.89 2.68 -7.92
CA GLY A 25 -10.93 1.69 -8.25
C GLY A 25 -11.07 1.49 -9.76
N ILE A 26 -11.04 2.57 -10.56
CA ILE A 26 -11.08 2.50 -12.02
C ILE A 26 -9.84 1.75 -12.55
N ILE A 27 -8.65 2.10 -12.08
CA ILE A 27 -7.39 1.46 -12.52
C ILE A 27 -7.38 -0.04 -12.19
N TYR A 28 -7.78 -0.42 -10.97
CA TYR A 28 -7.84 -1.84 -10.58
C TYR A 28 -8.89 -2.62 -11.38
N THR A 29 -10.02 -2.00 -11.73
CA THR A 29 -11.04 -2.63 -12.57
C THR A 29 -10.53 -2.87 -14.00
N LEU A 30 -9.84 -1.89 -14.58
CA LEU A 30 -9.19 -2.04 -15.89
C LEU A 30 -8.12 -3.13 -15.85
N LEU A 31 -7.30 -3.16 -14.80
CA LEU A 31 -6.28 -4.19 -14.63
C LEU A 31 -6.90 -5.59 -14.49
N ALA A 32 -8.00 -5.72 -13.74
CA ALA A 32 -8.75 -6.96 -13.62
C ALA A 32 -9.32 -7.40 -14.98
N CYS A 33 -9.88 -6.48 -15.76
CA CYS A 33 -10.38 -6.74 -17.11
C CYS A 33 -9.26 -7.28 -18.03
N VAL A 34 -8.10 -6.62 -18.08
CA VAL A 34 -6.93 -7.08 -18.83
C VAL A 34 -6.43 -8.44 -18.32
N GLY A 35 -6.44 -8.65 -17.00
CA GLY A 35 -6.11 -9.93 -16.38
C GLY A 35 -7.04 -11.06 -16.85
N THR A 36 -8.35 -10.84 -16.84
CA THR A 36 -9.33 -11.84 -17.29
C THR A 36 -9.20 -12.17 -18.79
N MET A 37 -8.89 -11.17 -19.63
CA MET A 37 -8.61 -11.38 -21.06
C MET A 37 -7.35 -12.25 -21.28
N SER A 38 -6.40 -12.24 -20.35
CA SER A 38 -5.19 -13.06 -20.41
C SER A 38 -5.42 -14.54 -20.09
N ILE A 39 -6.39 -14.85 -19.20
CA ILE A 39 -6.72 -16.22 -18.76
C ILE A 39 -7.17 -17.11 -19.95
N GLY A 40 -7.74 -16.52 -21.01
CA GLY A 40 -8.21 -17.27 -22.18
C GLY A 40 -7.13 -17.68 -23.20
N ARG A 41 -5.87 -17.24 -23.05
CA ARG A 41 -4.80 -17.46 -24.06
C ARG A 41 -3.43 -17.86 -23.50
N PHE A 42 -3.22 -17.78 -22.18
CA PHE A 42 -1.93 -18.11 -21.54
C PHE A 42 -2.11 -19.12 -20.40
N ALA A 43 -1.09 -19.95 -20.17
CA ALA A 43 -1.06 -20.91 -19.06
C ALA A 43 -1.24 -20.19 -17.72
N ILE A 44 -2.00 -20.79 -16.80
CA ILE A 44 -2.25 -20.25 -15.46
C ILE A 44 -0.90 -20.00 -14.77
N SER A 45 -0.53 -18.74 -14.63
CA SER A 45 0.73 -18.36 -13.99
C SER A 45 0.64 -18.66 -12.49
N SER A 46 1.72 -19.19 -11.93
CA SER A 46 1.79 -19.56 -10.51
C SER A 46 1.80 -18.35 -9.56
N ASN A 47 1.97 -17.14 -10.10
CA ASN A 47 2.18 -15.94 -9.29
C ASN A 47 1.73 -14.65 -10.01
N GLY A 48 1.16 -13.71 -9.25
CA GLY A 48 0.62 -12.44 -9.78
C GLY A 48 1.66 -11.55 -10.47
N GLY A 49 2.91 -11.57 -10.00
CA GLY A 49 4.00 -10.84 -10.65
C GLY A 49 4.33 -11.39 -12.05
N ILE A 50 4.37 -12.72 -12.20
CA ILE A 50 4.66 -13.39 -13.48
C ILE A 50 3.51 -13.16 -14.46
N SER A 51 2.26 -13.24 -13.99
CA SER A 51 1.08 -12.87 -14.80
C SER A 51 1.19 -11.46 -15.36
N LEU A 52 1.58 -10.49 -14.52
CA LEU A 52 1.68 -9.08 -14.94
C LEU A 52 2.78 -8.88 -15.99
N THR A 53 3.94 -9.52 -15.81
CA THR A 53 5.05 -9.53 -16.78
C THR A 53 4.64 -10.15 -18.11
N GLN A 54 3.89 -11.26 -18.11
CA GLN A 54 3.40 -11.93 -19.31
C GLN A 54 2.39 -11.06 -20.07
N ILE A 55 1.43 -10.47 -19.36
CA ILE A 55 0.44 -9.54 -19.91
C ILE A 55 1.11 -8.33 -20.55
N ALA A 56 2.07 -7.70 -19.86
CA ALA A 56 2.76 -6.52 -20.38
C ALA A 56 3.66 -6.84 -21.57
N THR A 57 4.30 -8.01 -21.58
CA THR A 57 5.08 -8.47 -22.72
C THR A 57 4.19 -8.71 -23.94
N TYR A 58 2.96 -9.21 -23.74
CA TYR A 58 2.00 -9.43 -24.82
C TYR A 58 1.42 -8.12 -25.37
N TYR A 59 1.01 -7.17 -24.51
CA TYR A 59 0.37 -5.92 -24.92
C TYR A 59 1.35 -4.84 -25.41
N LEU A 60 2.52 -4.72 -24.77
CA LEU A 60 3.50 -3.65 -25.05
C LEU A 60 4.83 -4.19 -25.64
N GLY A 61 4.99 -5.50 -25.80
CA GLY A 61 6.22 -6.11 -26.33
C GLY A 61 7.43 -5.99 -25.39
N LYS A 62 8.64 -6.20 -25.93
CA LYS A 62 9.90 -6.13 -25.17
C LYS A 62 10.17 -4.76 -24.53
N GLY A 63 9.76 -3.66 -25.18
CA GLY A 63 9.90 -2.30 -24.63
C GLY A 63 8.96 -2.06 -23.43
N GLY A 64 7.78 -2.67 -23.46
CA GLY A 64 6.81 -2.61 -22.36
C GLY A 64 7.29 -3.24 -21.07
N LEU A 65 8.10 -4.29 -21.15
CA LEU A 65 8.62 -4.97 -19.98
C LEU A 65 9.54 -4.06 -19.14
N ILE A 66 10.40 -3.28 -19.81
CA ILE A 66 11.30 -2.32 -19.16
C ILE A 66 10.50 -1.19 -18.53
N LEU A 67 9.50 -0.67 -19.25
CA LEU A 67 8.59 0.35 -18.72
C LEU A 67 7.86 -0.16 -17.47
N LEU A 68 7.35 -1.39 -17.50
CA LEU A 68 6.64 -2.01 -16.39
C LEU A 68 7.57 -2.18 -15.17
N ALA A 69 8.80 -2.64 -15.38
CA ALA A 69 9.78 -2.77 -14.29
C ALA A 69 10.03 -1.42 -13.59
N ILE A 70 10.22 -0.34 -14.35
CA ILE A 70 10.41 1.02 -13.81
C ILE A 70 9.19 1.48 -13.01
N ILE A 71 7.99 1.32 -13.56
CA ILE A 71 6.74 1.71 -12.89
C ILE A 71 6.55 0.95 -11.58
N VAL A 72 6.80 -0.36 -11.57
CA VAL A 72 6.67 -1.19 -10.37
C VAL A 72 7.66 -0.76 -9.29
N ILE A 73 8.93 -0.50 -9.65
CA ILE A 73 9.93 0.00 -8.70
C ILE A 73 9.48 1.33 -8.07
N LEU A 74 9.03 2.29 -8.89
CA LEU A 74 8.54 3.58 -8.41
C LEU A 74 7.29 3.43 -7.52
N ALA A 75 6.38 2.54 -7.88
CA ALA A 75 5.16 2.26 -7.12
C ALA A 75 5.45 1.58 -5.78
N CYS A 76 6.35 0.61 -5.73
CA CYS A 76 6.75 -0.05 -4.49
C CYS A 76 7.52 0.91 -3.58
N LEU A 77 8.43 1.72 -4.13
CA LEU A 77 9.21 2.68 -3.36
C LEU A 77 8.33 3.68 -2.61
N LYS A 78 7.33 4.28 -3.28
CA LYS A 78 6.43 5.25 -2.61
C LYS A 78 5.58 4.61 -1.51
N THR A 79 5.13 3.37 -1.71
CA THR A 79 4.28 2.66 -0.73
C THR A 79 5.09 2.23 0.49
N GLU A 80 6.32 1.75 0.27
CA GLU A 80 7.21 1.33 1.34
C GLU A 80 7.65 2.52 2.20
N ILE A 81 8.01 3.66 1.58
CA ILE A 81 8.37 4.89 2.32
C ILE A 81 7.23 5.34 3.23
N GLY A 82 5.98 5.31 2.75
CA GLY A 82 4.81 5.66 3.56
C GLY A 82 4.61 4.73 4.76
N ALA A 83 4.70 3.42 4.54
CA ALA A 83 4.53 2.42 5.59
C ALA A 83 5.65 2.48 6.64
N ILE A 84 6.91 2.60 6.21
CA ILE A 84 8.06 2.70 7.12
C ILE A 84 7.97 3.95 8.00
N THR A 85 7.59 5.09 7.41
CA THR A 85 7.41 6.34 8.15
C THR A 85 6.28 6.21 9.17
N ALA A 86 5.14 5.63 8.79
CA ALA A 86 4.00 5.34 9.67
C ALA A 86 4.34 4.48 10.87
N CYS A 87 5.00 3.36 10.62
CA CYS A 87 5.43 2.48 11.69
C CYS A 87 6.45 3.18 12.60
N SER A 88 7.43 3.87 12.02
CA SER A 88 8.52 4.47 12.80
C SER A 88 8.04 5.61 13.69
N GLU A 89 7.15 6.48 13.21
CA GLU A 89 6.56 7.54 14.05
C GLU A 89 5.67 6.98 15.15
N THR A 90 4.83 5.98 14.82
CA THR A 90 3.95 5.33 15.82
C THR A 90 4.77 4.64 16.92
N PHE A 91 5.86 3.96 16.57
CA PHE A 91 6.73 3.28 17.54
C PHE A 91 7.53 4.26 18.41
N VAL A 92 8.01 5.37 17.86
CA VAL A 92 8.69 6.41 18.64
C VAL A 92 7.75 7.09 19.63
N GLN A 93 6.49 7.30 19.25
CA GLN A 93 5.47 7.81 20.18
C GLN A 93 5.14 6.82 21.30
N LEU A 94 5.12 5.51 21.00
CA LEU A 94 4.81 4.47 21.96
C LEU A 94 6.00 4.15 22.89
N PHE A 95 7.24 4.28 22.40
CA PHE A 95 8.49 4.03 23.13
C PHE A 95 9.49 5.20 22.96
N PRO A 96 9.42 6.24 23.82
CA PRO A 96 10.25 7.44 23.69
C PRO A 96 11.76 7.24 23.96
N GLN A 97 12.21 6.00 24.21
CA GLN A 97 13.60 5.67 24.54
C GLN A 97 14.42 5.11 23.37
N LEU A 98 13.80 4.78 22.23
CA LEU A 98 14.48 4.19 21.06
C LEU A 98 14.58 5.16 19.89
N SER A 99 15.71 5.14 19.20
CA SER A 99 16.01 6.03 18.07
C SER A 99 15.21 5.64 16.81
N TYR A 100 14.55 6.62 16.20
CA TYR A 100 13.82 6.50 14.92
C TYR A 100 14.61 5.75 13.82
N LYS A 101 15.94 5.99 13.76
CA LYS A 101 16.83 5.35 12.77
C LYS A 101 16.94 3.83 12.94
N PHE A 102 16.84 3.33 14.17
CA PHE A 102 16.94 1.90 14.46
C PHE A 102 15.72 1.14 13.91
N PHE A 103 14.52 1.71 14.07
CA PHE A 103 13.28 1.11 13.55
C PHE A 103 13.25 1.04 12.02
N ILE A 104 13.69 2.09 11.33
CA ILE A 104 13.77 2.10 9.86
C ILE A 104 14.68 0.97 9.35
N ILE A 105 15.88 0.83 9.94
CA ILE A 105 16.85 -0.19 9.53
C ILE A 105 16.30 -1.58 9.82
N ALA A 106 15.69 -1.79 10.99
CA ALA A 106 15.10 -3.08 11.36
C ALA A 106 13.98 -3.51 10.40
N ILE A 107 13.06 -2.61 10.05
CA ILE A 107 11.94 -2.89 9.13
C ILE A 107 12.45 -3.19 7.72
N SER A 108 13.46 -2.45 7.23
CA SER A 108 14.04 -2.68 5.91
C SER A 108 14.77 -4.02 5.81
N ILE A 109 15.54 -4.40 6.84
CA ILE A 109 16.18 -5.73 6.91
C ILE A 109 15.13 -6.84 6.90
N PHE A 110 14.03 -6.65 7.64
CA PHE A 110 12.93 -7.60 7.67
C PHE A 110 12.27 -7.75 6.28
N ALA A 111 12.02 -6.65 5.56
CA ALA A 111 11.49 -6.69 4.20
C ALA A 111 12.42 -7.42 3.21
N CYS A 112 13.74 -7.21 3.33
CA CYS A 112 14.74 -7.95 2.55
C CYS A 112 14.69 -9.46 2.85
N LEU A 113 14.51 -9.85 4.11
CA LEU A 113 14.39 -11.25 4.50
C LEU A 113 13.12 -11.88 3.93
N PHE A 114 11.99 -11.18 4.02
CA PHE A 114 10.69 -11.65 3.51
C PHE A 114 10.69 -11.82 2.00
N THR A 115 11.37 -10.94 1.27
CA THR A 115 11.48 -11.01 -0.20
C THR A 115 12.14 -12.33 -0.65
N ASN A 116 13.01 -12.93 0.17
CA ASN A 116 13.65 -14.22 -0.14
C ASN A 116 12.69 -15.42 -0.12
N VAL A 117 11.56 -15.34 0.62
CA VAL A 117 10.59 -16.43 0.84
C VAL A 117 9.64 -16.67 -0.34
N GLY A 118 9.55 -15.72 -1.27
CA GLY A 118 8.74 -15.79 -2.48
C GLY A 118 7.30 -15.29 -2.32
N LEU A 119 6.80 -14.60 -3.35
CA LEU A 119 5.52 -13.88 -3.32
C LEU A 119 4.30 -14.77 -3.00
N THR A 120 4.23 -16.01 -3.51
CA THR A 120 3.10 -16.92 -3.27
C THR A 120 2.97 -17.29 -1.79
N ASN A 121 4.08 -17.56 -1.11
CA ASN A 121 4.10 -17.87 0.33
C ASN A 121 3.73 -16.64 1.16
N ILE A 122 4.21 -15.45 0.76
CA ILE A 122 3.86 -14.18 1.41
C ILE A 122 2.36 -13.92 1.31
N ILE A 123 1.74 -14.13 0.15
CA ILE A 123 0.29 -13.95 -0.04
C ILE A 123 -0.50 -14.95 0.81
N GLN A 124 -0.16 -16.24 0.78
CA GLN A 124 -0.87 -17.26 1.57
C GLN A 124 -0.80 -16.99 3.07
N PHE A 125 0.32 -16.48 3.57
CA PHE A 125 0.46 -16.07 4.97
C PHE A 125 -0.24 -14.74 5.27
N SER A 126 -0.24 -13.79 4.32
CA SER A 126 -0.83 -12.46 4.52
C SER A 126 -2.37 -12.47 4.44
N LEU A 127 -2.97 -13.39 3.69
CA LEU A 127 -4.44 -13.54 3.61
C LEU A 127 -5.11 -13.78 4.97
N PRO A 128 -4.70 -14.76 5.80
CA PRO A 128 -5.31 -14.97 7.12
C PRO A 128 -5.05 -13.78 8.06
N VAL A 129 -3.88 -13.15 7.98
CA VAL A 129 -3.56 -11.95 8.77
C VAL A 129 -4.44 -10.78 8.34
N LEU A 130 -4.68 -10.59 7.05
CA LEU A 130 -5.52 -9.52 6.51
C LEU A 130 -6.99 -9.74 6.88
N MET A 131 -7.49 -10.98 6.83
CA MET A 131 -8.85 -11.31 7.29
C MET A 131 -9.05 -10.99 8.77
N PHE A 132 -8.02 -11.16 9.59
CA PHE A 132 -8.06 -10.80 11.01
C PHE A 132 -7.94 -9.28 11.24
N LEU A 133 -7.06 -8.60 10.48
CA LEU A 133 -6.86 -7.16 10.60
C LEU A 133 -8.04 -6.34 10.06
N TYR A 134 -8.75 -6.81 9.03
CA TYR A 134 -9.86 -6.06 8.44
C TYR A 134 -10.95 -5.63 9.45
N PRO A 135 -11.51 -6.52 10.29
CA PRO A 135 -12.48 -6.12 11.33
C PRO A 135 -11.85 -5.26 12.43
N LEU A 136 -10.59 -5.52 12.80
CA LEU A 136 -9.88 -4.72 13.80
C LEU A 136 -9.75 -3.27 13.32
N THR A 137 -9.31 -3.04 12.10
CA THR A 137 -9.16 -1.70 11.52
C THR A 137 -10.49 -0.97 11.44
N ILE A 138 -11.58 -1.62 11.00
CA ILE A 138 -12.91 -0.98 10.94
C ILE A 138 -13.37 -0.52 12.32
N THR A 139 -13.20 -1.35 13.36
CA THR A 139 -13.61 -0.99 14.72
C THR A 139 -12.77 0.15 15.31
N LEU A 140 -11.44 0.13 15.08
CA LEU A 140 -10.54 1.20 15.51
C LEU A 140 -10.84 2.51 14.78
N GLN A 141 -11.11 2.47 13.48
CA GLN A 141 -11.41 3.66 12.69
C GLN A 141 -12.76 4.27 13.10
N LYS A 142 -13.76 3.44 13.40
CA LYS A 142 -15.03 3.89 13.98
C LYS A 142 -14.83 4.60 15.33
N ARG A 143 -14.00 4.03 16.20
CA ARG A 143 -13.69 4.63 17.52
C ARG A 143 -12.90 5.93 17.37
N SER A 144 -11.93 5.96 16.46
CA SER A 144 -11.08 7.13 16.22
C SER A 144 -11.87 8.31 15.66
N LEU A 145 -12.91 8.06 14.86
CA LEU A 145 -13.80 9.10 14.32
C LEU A 145 -14.64 9.81 15.41
N SER A 146 -14.81 9.19 16.58
CA SER A 146 -15.53 9.78 17.72
C SER A 146 -14.64 10.70 18.59
N ASN A 147 -13.32 10.74 18.36
CA ASN A 147 -12.37 11.54 19.12
C ASN A 147 -11.65 12.50 18.16
N ASP A 148 -12.04 13.78 18.15
CA ASP A 148 -11.53 14.81 17.23
C ASP A 148 -9.99 14.89 17.20
N ASN A 149 -9.32 14.60 18.33
CA ASN A 149 -7.86 14.67 18.47
C ASN A 149 -7.11 13.52 17.74
N ALA A 150 -7.76 12.38 17.51
CA ALA A 150 -7.14 11.23 16.82
C ALA A 150 -7.28 11.31 15.29
N PHE A 151 -8.31 12.01 14.80
CA PHE A 151 -8.49 12.29 13.37
C PHE A 151 -7.34 13.15 12.82
N TYR A 152 -6.80 14.06 13.64
CA TYR A 152 -5.64 14.88 13.30
C TYR A 152 -4.35 14.09 13.17
N PHE A 153 -4.18 13.01 13.92
CA PHE A 153 -3.01 12.14 13.81
C PHE A 153 -2.99 11.40 12.46
N PHE A 154 -4.15 10.93 12.00
CA PHE A 154 -4.30 10.29 10.69
C PHE A 154 -4.08 11.30 9.54
N CYS A 155 -4.51 12.55 9.73
CA CYS A 155 -4.35 13.63 8.76
C CYS A 155 -2.91 14.18 8.70
N SER A 156 -2.12 14.06 9.77
CA SER A 156 -0.69 14.37 9.73
C SER A 156 0.12 13.28 8.99
N PHE A 157 -0.48 12.11 8.79
CA PHE A 157 0.14 10.93 8.17
C PHE A 157 -0.19 10.75 6.68
N ALA A 158 -1.23 11.43 6.20
CA ALA A 158 -1.69 11.39 4.81
C ALA A 158 -1.24 12.62 4.03
#